data_AF-A0A956RJI5-F1
#
_entry.id   AF-A0A956RJI5-F1
#
_cell.length_a   1.000
_cell.length_b   1.000
_cell.length_c   1.000
_cell.angle_alpha   90.00
_cell.angle_beta   90.00
_cell.angle_gamma   90.00
#
_symmetry.space_group_name_H-M   'P 1'
#
loop_
_entity.id
_entity.type
_entity.pdbx_description
1 polymer ?
#
loop_
_entity_poly.entity_id
_entity_poly.type
_entity_poly.pdbx_seq_one_letter_code
_entity_poly.pdbx_strand_id
1 'polypeptide(L)'
;MNEKRAVLIVWIASLIALYLGSGWVETAGRAVLWILLVSHAVECAMNLALFRRAGGSMTNHLVQTMIYGYTYWMPLKRRLAAGE
;
A
#
# COMPACT_ATOMS: atom_id res chain seq x y z
N MET A 1 -11.05 13.57 -1.97
CA MET A 1 -10.81 12.25 -2.59
C MET A 1 -10.33 11.32 -1.49
N ASN A 2 -10.99 10.16 -1.25
CA ASN A 2 -10.57 9.23 -0.19
C ASN A 2 -9.12 8.79 -0.44
N GLU A 3 -8.24 8.85 0.56
CA GLU A 3 -6.79 8.57 0.42
C GLU A 3 -6.51 7.20 -0.21
N LYS A 4 -7.29 6.17 0.17
CA LYS A 4 -7.23 4.83 -0.45
C LYS A 4 -7.51 4.83 -1.95
N ARG A 5 -8.39 5.70 -2.43
CA ARG A 5 -8.68 5.83 -3.87
C ARG A 5 -7.49 6.44 -4.61
N ALA A 6 -6.77 7.39 -3.99
CA ALA A 6 -5.58 7.96 -4.59
C ALA A 6 -4.49 6.90 -4.79
N VAL A 7 -4.22 6.07 -3.77
CA VAL A 7 -3.24 4.98 -3.87
C VAL A 7 -3.62 3.98 -4.96
N LEU A 8 -4.90 3.62 -5.06
CA LEU A 8 -5.38 2.71 -6.10
C LEU A 8 -5.23 3.32 -7.51
N ILE A 9 -5.47 4.62 -7.67
CA ILE A 9 -5.26 5.32 -8.94
C ILE A 9 -3.77 5.25 -9.34
N VAL A 10 -2.85 5.42 -8.39
CA VAL A 10 -1.41 5.30 -8.68
C VAL A 10 -1.06 3.89 -9.13
N TRP A 11 -1.55 2.84 -8.46
CA TRP A 11 -1.36 1.45 -8.91
C TRP A 11 -1.84 1.25 -10.36
N ILE A 12 -3.07 1.67 -10.66
CA ILE A 12 -3.66 1.51 -11.99
C ILE A 12 -2.90 2.32 -13.04
N ALA A 13 -2.56 3.58 -12.75
CA ALA A 13 -1.82 4.45 -13.65
C ALA A 13 -0.42 3.90 -13.95
N SER A 14 0.28 3.38 -12.94
CA SER A 14 1.59 2.75 -13.11
C SER A 14 1.51 1.49 -13.97
N LEU A 15 0.49 0.65 -13.78
CA LEU A 15 0.26 -0.53 -14.62
C LEU A 15 -0.09 -0.13 -16.06
N ILE A 16 -0.96 0.85 -16.26
CA ILE A 16 -1.29 1.38 -17.58
C ILE A 16 -0.05 1.92 -18.27
N ALA A 17 0.76 2.72 -17.58
CA ALA A 17 2.01 3.27 -18.12
C ALA A 17 3.01 2.15 -18.48
N LEU A 18 3.09 1.08 -17.68
CA LEU A 18 3.97 -0.06 -17.93
C LEU A 18 3.55 -0.87 -19.17
N TYR A 19 2.25 -1.08 -19.39
CA TYR A 19 1.76 -1.94 -20.48
C TYR A 19 1.40 -1.20 -21.77
N LEU A 20 0.97 0.06 -21.67
CA LEU A 20 0.47 0.85 -22.78
C LEU A 20 1.33 2.10 -23.07
N GLY A 21 2.25 2.46 -22.16
CA GLY A 21 3.18 3.55 -22.37
C GLY A 21 4.37 3.16 -23.26
N SER A 22 5.15 4.16 -23.66
CA SER A 22 6.40 3.96 -24.40
C SER A 22 7.47 4.97 -23.96
N GLY A 23 8.73 4.60 -24.17
CA GLY A 23 9.89 5.43 -23.83
C GLY A 23 9.93 5.82 -22.35
N TRP A 24 9.94 7.13 -22.07
CA TRP A 24 10.05 7.63 -20.71
C TRP A 24 8.80 7.35 -19.85
N VAL A 25 7.60 7.26 -20.46
CA VAL A 25 6.34 7.00 -19.75
C VAL A 25 6.34 5.59 -19.15
N GLU A 26 6.76 4.60 -19.94
CA GLU A 26 6.91 3.22 -19.49
C GLU A 26 7.94 3.10 -18.37
N THR A 27 9.09 3.76 -18.55
CA THR A 27 10.18 3.77 -17.56
C THR A 27 9.71 4.36 -16.23
N ALA A 28 9.02 5.50 -16.28
CA ALA A 28 8.46 6.14 -15.09
C ALA A 28 7.38 5.27 -14.43
N GLY A 29 6.46 4.69 -15.22
CA GLY A 29 5.42 3.78 -14.73
C GLY A 29 6.01 2.57 -14.00
N ARG A 30 7.04 1.96 -14.59
CA ARG A 30 7.80 0.84 -14.00
C ARG A 30 8.49 1.24 -12.70
N ALA A 31 9.17 2.39 -12.68
CA ALA A 31 9.86 2.89 -11.50
C ALA A 31 8.88 3.15 -10.35
N VAL A 32 7.77 3.86 -10.62
CA VAL A 32 6.72 4.13 -9.62
C VAL A 32 6.11 2.83 -9.11
N LEU A 33 5.83 1.86 -10.00
CA LEU A 33 5.30 0.55 -9.60
C LEU A 33 6.22 -0.16 -8.62
N TRP A 34 7.53 -0.20 -8.91
CA TRP A 34 8.51 -0.84 -8.04
C TRP A 34 8.69 -0.10 -6.72
N ILE A 35 8.76 1.23 -6.74
CA ILE A 35 8.83 2.05 -5.51
C ILE A 35 7.61 1.77 -4.64
N LEU A 36 6.41 1.73 -5.22
CA LEU A 36 5.17 1.49 -4.49
C LEU A 36 5.15 0.08 -3.89
N LEU A 37 5.48 -0.93 -4.69
CA LEU A 37 5.51 -2.33 -4.25
C LEU A 37 6.53 -2.54 -3.12
N VAL A 38 7.75 -2.02 -3.27
CA VAL A 38 8.81 -2.15 -2.26
C VAL A 38 8.45 -1.39 -0.99
N SER A 39 7.93 -0.16 -1.11
CA SER A 39 7.52 0.62 0.05
C SER A 39 6.44 -0.09 0.86
N HIS A 40 5.41 -0.62 0.19
CA HIS A 40 4.34 -1.33 0.86
C HIS A 40 4.78 -2.69 1.44
N ALA A 41 5.73 -3.38 0.81
CA ALA A 41 6.35 -4.58 1.36
C ALA A 41 7.15 -4.28 2.65
N VAL A 42 7.91 -3.19 2.65
CA VAL A 42 8.62 -2.70 3.85
C VAL A 42 7.63 -2.34 4.95
N GLU A 43 6.55 -1.64 4.62
CA GLU A 43 5.50 -1.31 5.59
C GLU A 43 4.85 -2.57 6.19
N CYS A 44 4.61 -3.61 5.37
CA CYS A 44 4.10 -4.88 5.85
C CYS A 44 5.06 -5.50 6.89
N ALA A 45 6.36 -5.54 6.58
CA ALA A 45 7.37 -6.11 7.47
C ALA A 45 7.50 -5.32 8.79
N MET A 46 7.54 -3.99 8.71
CA MET A 46 7.66 -3.11 9.88
C MET A 46 6.45 -3.19 10.81
N ASN A 47 5.25 -3.41 10.28
CA ASN A 47 4.01 -3.40 11.04
C ASN A 47 3.49 -4.80 11.41
N LEU A 48 4.28 -5.87 11.24
CA LEU A 48 3.86 -7.24 11.64
C LEU A 48 3.41 -7.32 13.11
N ALA A 49 4.13 -6.68 14.03
CA ALA A 49 3.77 -6.65 15.44
C ALA A 49 2.45 -5.90 15.69
N LEU A 50 2.20 -4.81 14.95
CA LEU A 50 0.95 -4.07 15.00
C LEU A 50 -0.23 -4.96 14.54
N PHE A 51 -0.06 -5.67 13.43
CA PHE A 51 -1.11 -6.55 12.90
C PHE A 51 -1.42 -7.73 13.81
N ARG A 52 -0.42 -8.28 14.50
CA ARG A 52 -0.66 -9.32 15.52
C ARG A 52 -1.47 -8.80 16.69
N ARG A 53 -1.22 -7.57 17.13
CA ARG A 53 -1.95 -6.91 18.22
C ARG A 53 -3.37 -6.51 17.84
N ALA A 54 -3.59 -6.17 16.57
CA ALA A 54 -4.91 -5.82 16.04
C ALA A 54 -5.93 -6.97 16.09
N GLY A 55 -5.45 -8.22 16.25
CA GLY A 55 -6.27 -9.40 16.11
C GLY A 55 -6.75 -9.61 14.67
N GLY A 56 -7.71 -10.52 14.47
CA GLY A 56 -8.25 -10.82 13.14
C GLY A 56 -7.28 -11.53 12.20
N SER A 57 -7.53 -11.42 10.88
CA SER A 57 -6.75 -12.13 9.86
C SER A 57 -5.47 -11.38 9.50
N MET A 58 -4.31 -11.99 9.83
CA MET A 58 -2.99 -11.49 9.44
C MET A 58 -2.89 -11.27 7.92
N THR A 59 -3.36 -12.23 7.13
CA THR A 59 -3.34 -12.13 5.67
C THR A 59 -4.14 -10.93 5.18
N ASN A 60 -5.30 -10.65 5.79
CA ASN A 60 -6.08 -9.47 5.43
C ASN A 60 -5.31 -8.17 5.74
N HIS A 61 -4.66 -8.07 6.90
CA HIS A 61 -3.82 -6.90 7.22
C HIS A 61 -2.67 -6.71 6.24
N LEU A 62 -2.02 -7.80 5.83
CA LEU A 62 -0.93 -7.78 4.87
C LEU A 62 -1.42 -7.34 3.48
N VAL A 63 -2.53 -7.90 2.98
CA VAL A 63 -3.10 -7.51 1.68
C VAL A 63 -3.55 -6.05 1.69
N GLN A 64 -4.22 -5.61 2.76
CA GLN A 64 -4.67 -4.23 2.87
C GLN A 64 -3.49 -3.25 2.95
N THR A 65 -2.43 -3.59 3.70
CA THR A 65 -1.20 -2.79 3.72
C THR A 65 -0.47 -2.84 2.38
N MET A 66 -0.47 -3.98 1.68
CA MET A 66 0.16 -4.09 0.38
C MET A 66 -0.54 -3.22 -0.69
N ILE A 67 -1.86 -3.06 -0.59
CA ILE A 67 -2.63 -2.25 -1.55
C ILE A 67 -2.61 -0.77 -1.15
N TYR A 68 -2.85 -0.48 0.13
CA TYR A 68 -3.16 0.88 0.61
C TYR A 68 -2.07 1.51 1.49
N GLY A 69 -1.06 0.74 1.88
CA GLY A 69 0.08 1.19 2.67
C GLY A 69 -0.32 1.93 3.95
N TYR A 70 0.34 3.07 4.16
CA TYR A 70 0.11 4.01 5.25
C TYR A 70 -1.36 4.32 5.52
N THR A 71 -2.16 4.47 4.46
CA THR A 71 -3.58 4.86 4.57
C THR A 71 -4.44 3.75 5.22
N TYR A 72 -3.91 2.54 5.35
CA TYR A 72 -4.55 1.45 6.07
C TYR A 72 -4.03 1.28 7.50
N TRP A 73 -2.71 1.11 7.67
CA TRP A 73 -2.17 0.73 8.98
C TRP A 73 -2.10 1.91 9.96
N MET A 74 -2.00 3.16 9.49
CA MET A 74 -1.95 4.31 10.39
C MET A 74 -3.27 4.52 11.15
N PRO A 75 -4.45 4.52 10.49
CA PRO A 75 -5.72 4.52 11.20
C PRO A 75 -5.86 3.34 12.18
N LEU A 76 -5.42 2.14 11.80
CA LEU A 76 -5.44 0.97 12.68
C LEU A 76 -4.60 1.19 13.93
N LYS A 77 -3.37 1.70 13.77
CA LYS A 77 -2.48 2.06 14.89
C LYS A 77 -3.11 3.06 15.84
N ARG A 78 -3.80 4.08 15.30
CA ARG A 78 -4.49 5.09 16.11
C ARG A 78 -5.64 4.50 16.93
N ARG A 79 -6.44 3.61 16.34
CA ARG A 79 -7.54 2.92 17.03
C ARG A 79 -7.05 2.07 18.19
N LEU A 80 -6.00 1.26 17.96
CA LEU A 80 -5.39 0.46 19.02
C LEU A 80 -4.75 1.32 20.13
N ALA A 81 -4.22 2.49 19.79
CA ALA A 81 -3.72 3.43 20.78
C ALA A 81 -4.85 4.12 21.59
N ALA A 82 -6.05 4.21 21.02
CA ALA A 82 -7.25 4.70 21.70
C ALA A 82 -7.95 3.64 22.56
N GLY A 83 -7.50 2.38 22.51
CA GLY A 83 -8.09 1.27 23.25
C GLY A 83 -9.36 0.68 22.61
N GLU A 84 -9.60 0.99 21.32
CA GLU A 84 -10.57 0.29 20.47
C GLU A 84 -10.01 -1.04 19.96
#